data_AF-A0A382XB59-F1
#
_entry.id   AF-A0A382XB59-F1
#
_cell.length_a   1.000
_cell.length_b   1.000
_cell.length_c   1.000
_cell.angle_alpha   90.00
_cell.angle_beta   90.00
_cell.angle_gamma   90.00
#
_symmetry.space_group_name_H-M   'P 1'
#
loop_
_entity.id
_entity.type
_entity.pdbx_description
1 polymer ?
#
loop_
_entity_poly.entity_id
_entity_poly.type
_entity_poly.pdbx_seq_one_letter_code
_entity_poly.pdbx_strand_id
1 'polypeptide(L)' 'MEELLEQQFKLKMQAATGQLAKSSEFKKVRKDIARIKTVMNEK' A
#
# COMPACT_ATOMS: atom_id res chain seq x y z
N MET A 1 8.21 -5.68 5.03
CA MET A 1 8.02 -4.22 4.78
C MET A 1 8.32 -3.86 3.34
N GLU A 2 9.39 -4.41 2.76
CA GLU A 2 9.82 -4.14 1.38
C GLU A 2 8.76 -4.49 0.32
N GLU A 3 8.11 -5.65 0.42
CA GLU A 3 7.03 -6.04 -0.50
C GLU A 3 5.83 -5.07 -0.49
N LEU A 4 5.44 -4.55 0.67
CA LEU A 4 4.30 -3.62 0.77
C LEU A 4 4.63 -2.25 0.18
N LEU A 5 5.90 -1.82 0.27
CA LEU A 5 6.38 -0.60 -0.35
C LEU A 5 6.46 -0.74 -1.87
N GLU A 6 6.92 -1.88 -2.35
CA GLU A 6 6.97 -2.19 -3.78
C GLU A 6 5.56 -2.27 -4.39
N GLN A 7 4.61 -2.89 -3.70
CA GLN A 7 3.19 -2.88 -4.07
C GLN A 7 2.59 -1.48 -4.08
N GLN A 8 2.92 -0.65 -3.08
CA GLN A 8 2.49 0.74 -3.05
C GLN A 8 3.04 1.54 -4.25
N PHE A 9 4.29 1.29 -4.63
CA PHE A 9 4.93 1.93 -5.80
C PHE A 9 4.28 1.49 -7.11
N LYS A 10 4.03 0.18 -7.29
CA LYS A 10 3.31 -0.35 -8.45
C LYS A 10 1.89 0.23 -8.58
N LEU A 11 1.16 0.31 -7.48
CA LEU A 11 -0.18 0.92 -7.45
C LEU A 11 -0.14 2.41 -7.79
N LYS A 12 0.85 3.17 -7.29
CA LYS A 12 1.06 4.59 -7.65
C LYS A 12 1.36 4.78 -9.14
N MET A 13 2.21 3.93 -9.71
CA MET A 13 2.51 3.95 -11.14
C MET A 13 1.26 3.63 -11.97
N GLN A 14 0.49 2.62 -11.58
CA GLN A 14 -0.77 2.27 -12.25
C GLN A 14 -1.80 3.42 -12.20
N ALA A 15 -1.93 4.09 -11.06
CA ALA A 15 -2.81 5.25 -10.94
C ALA A 15 -2.37 6.43 -11.84
N ALA A 16 -1.05 6.64 -12.00
CA ALA A 16 -0.51 7.68 -12.88
C ALA A 16 -0.75 7.38 -14.37
N THR A 17 -0.84 6.11 -14.75
CA THR A 17 -1.09 5.69 -16.15
C THR A 17 -2.54 5.86 -16.61
N GLY A 18 -3.44 6.35 -15.76
CA GLY A 18 -4.85 6.61 -16.12
C GLY A 18 -5.72 5.36 -16.31
N GLN A 19 -5.15 4.17 -16.15
CA GLN A 19 -5.94 2.95 -15.97
C GLN A 19 -6.68 3.05 -14.64
N LEU A 20 -7.93 2.60 -14.59
CA LEU A 20 -8.75 2.47 -13.38
C LEU A 20 -8.07 1.49 -12.41
N ALA A 21 -7.00 1.96 -11.77
CA ALA A 21 -6.30 1.23 -10.73
C ALA A 21 -7.32 1.00 -9.63
N LYS A 22 -7.50 -0.26 -9.24
CA LYS A 22 -8.44 -0.68 -8.21
C LYS A 22 -8.21 0.15 -6.94
N SER A 23 -9.00 1.20 -6.76
CA SER A 23 -8.86 2.16 -5.66
C SER A 23 -9.02 1.49 -4.29
N SER A 24 -9.70 0.34 -4.26
CA SER A 24 -9.81 -0.55 -3.11
C SER A 24 -8.49 -1.17 -2.68
N GLU A 25 -7.58 -1.50 -3.60
CA GLU A 25 -6.26 -2.08 -3.32
C GLU A 25 -5.34 -1.06 -2.64
N PHE A 26 -5.41 0.22 -3.05
CA PHE A 26 -4.74 1.32 -2.33
C PHE A 26 -5.16 1.43 -0.87
N LYS A 27 -6.45 1.22 -0.57
CA LYS A 27 -6.96 1.28 0.81
C LYS A 27 -6.50 0.07 1.63
N LYS A 28 -6.38 -1.11 1.02
CA LYS A 28 -5.82 -2.32 1.67
C LYS A 28 -4.34 -2.13 2.02
N VAL A 29 -3.50 -1.79 1.03
CA VAL A 29 -2.04 -1.64 1.24
C VAL A 29 -1.73 -0.58 2.32
N ARG A 30 -2.45 0.55 2.33
CA ARG A 30 -2.28 1.57 3.40
C ARG A 30 -2.62 1.04 4.79
N LYS A 31 -3.69 0.25 4.93
CA LYS A 31 -4.09 -0.33 6.22
C LYS A 31 -3.11 -1.40 6.70
N ASP A 32 -2.56 -2.21 5.80
CA ASP A 32 -1.61 -3.25 6.15
C ASP A 32 -0.28 -2.65 6.63
N ILE A 33 0.20 -1.59 5.96
CA ILE A 33 1.36 -0.82 6.43
C ILE A 33 1.09 -0.21 7.82
N ALA A 34 -0.10 0.37 8.03
CA ALA A 34 -0.46 0.93 9.34
C ALA A 34 -0.46 -0.13 10.45
N ARG A 35 -1.03 -1.32 10.18
CA ARG A 35 -1.08 -2.43 11.14
C ARG A 35 0.32 -2.90 11.56
N ILE A 36 1.23 -3.04 10.60
CA ILE A 36 2.62 -3.42 10.88
C ILE A 36 3.32 -2.36 11.72
N LYS A 37 3.14 -1.07 11.38
CA LYS A 37 3.70 0.03 12.17
C LYS A 37 3.17 0.05 13.60
N THR A 38 1.88 -0.22 13.80
CA THR A 38 1.29 -0.35 15.14
C THR A 38 1.93 -1.49 15.93
N VAL A 39 2.03 -2.70 15.35
CA VAL A 39 2.66 -3.85 16.04
C VAL A 39 4.14 -3.62 16.35
N MET A 40 4.87 -2.90 15.49
CA MET A 40 6.26 -2.52 15.76
C MET A 40 6.39 -1.49 16.89
N ASN A 41 5.37 -0.65 17.10
CA ASN A 41 5.37 0.40 18.12
C ASN A 41 4.78 -0.09 19.46
N GLU A 42 4.07 -1.22 19.45
CA GLU A 42 3.54 -1.90 20.64
C GLU A 42 4.54 -2.87 21.28
N LYS A 43 5.72 -3.07 20.66
CA LYS A 43 6.86 -3.79 21.24
C LYS A 43 7.85 -2.83 21.89
#